data_AF-R6NQ30-F1
#
_entry.id   AF-R6NQ30-F1
#
_cell.length_a   1.000
_cell.length_b   1.000
_cell.length_c   1.000
_cell.angle_alpha   90.00
_cell.angle_beta   90.00
_cell.angle_gamma   90.00
#
_symmetry.space_group_name_H-M   'P 1'
#
loop_
_entity.id
_entity.type
_entity.pdbx_description
1 polymer ?
#
loop_
_entity_poly.entity_id
_entity_poly.type
_entity_poly.pdbx_seq_one_letter_code
_entity_poly.pdbx_strand_id
1 'polypeptide(L)'
;MKKSIKVTLAVLFVALLVVLSAAVYNAKFDLPFEPVERIAVDNIPDSKLAWFSLRDEKYSGFFTLEKLTEYGAEASDLSFDFSHYTYIVTCGHELRSIKYSLSQTKNRRFLFIPKQFVGIVELQYDSSPYVYIYRVKKLDIDCDYHERSKKVYYVK
;
A
#
# COMPACT_ATOMS: atom_id res chain seq x y z
N MET A 1 30.91 6.12 41.46
CA MET A 1 31.22 5.99 40.00
C MET A 1 30.46 4.90 39.28
N LYS A 2 30.57 3.60 39.64
CA LYS A 2 29.92 2.49 38.89
C LYS A 2 28.40 2.61 38.70
N LYS A 3 27.67 3.12 39.70
CA LYS A 3 26.19 3.28 39.63
C LYS A 3 25.77 4.42 38.69
N SER A 4 26.50 5.54 38.70
CA SER A 4 26.27 6.67 37.79
C SER A 4 26.51 6.27 36.33
N ILE A 5 27.60 5.56 36.05
CA ILE A 5 27.92 5.05 34.70
C ILE A 5 26.81 4.14 34.17
N LYS A 6 26.29 3.20 34.99
CA LYS A 6 25.18 2.31 34.61
C LYS A 6 23.90 3.09 34.28
N VAL A 7 23.58 4.12 35.07
CA VAL A 7 22.41 4.98 34.84
C VAL A 7 22.58 5.78 33.54
N THR A 8 23.76 6.38 33.30
CA THR A 8 24.04 7.10 32.05
C THR A 8 23.93 6.18 30.83
N LEU A 9 24.48 4.97 30.88
CA LEU A 9 24.35 3.97 29.80
C LEU A 9 22.89 3.58 29.54
N ALA A 10 22.09 3.39 30.60
CA ALA A 10 20.67 3.07 30.46
C ALA A 10 19.90 4.22 29.79
N VAL A 11 20.17 5.47 30.17
CA VAL A 11 19.55 6.66 29.54
C VAL A 11 19.94 6.77 28.07
N LEU A 12 21.21 6.59 27.73
CA LEU A 12 21.67 6.61 26.34
C LEU A 12 21.03 5.49 25.51
N PHE A 13 20.88 4.30 26.09
CA PHE A 13 20.22 3.18 25.42
C PHE A 13 18.74 3.47 25.14
N VAL A 14 18.01 4.02 26.11
CA VAL A 14 16.61 4.42 25.92
C VAL A 14 16.51 5.53 24.85
N ALA A 15 17.38 6.53 24.89
CA ALA A 15 17.41 7.57 23.87
C ALA A 15 17.66 7.00 22.47
N LEU A 16 18.61 6.07 22.34
CA LEU A 16 18.88 5.36 21.08
C LEU A 16 17.65 4.59 20.59
N LEU A 17 16.97 3.85 21.45
CA LEU A 17 15.75 3.12 21.11
C LEU A 17 14.63 4.06 20.62
N VAL A 18 14.48 5.23 21.25
CA VAL A 18 13.50 6.25 20.82
C VAL A 18 13.84 6.77 19.43
N VAL A 19 15.11 7.10 19.17
CA VAL A 19 15.57 7.59 17.85
C VAL A 19 15.37 6.52 16.77
N LEU A 20 15.74 5.27 17.04
CA LEU A 20 15.55 4.16 16.09
C LEU A 20 14.07 3.91 15.80
N SER A 21 13.23 3.95 16.83
CA SER A 21 11.78 3.78 16.68
C SER A 21 11.18 4.90 15.83
N ALA A 22 11.60 6.15 16.05
CA ALA A 22 11.18 7.28 15.24
C ALA A 22 11.65 7.16 13.78
N ALA A 23 12.88 6.70 13.56
CA ALA A 23 13.43 6.47 12.23
C ALA A 23 12.62 5.40 11.47
N VAL A 24 12.38 4.24 12.09
CA VAL A 24 11.59 3.15 11.52
C VAL A 24 10.14 3.60 11.24
N TYR A 25 9.56 4.39 12.15
CA TYR A 25 8.19 4.90 11.99
C TYR A 25 8.03 5.81 10.77
N ASN A 26 9.05 6.61 10.46
CA ASN A 26 9.04 7.55 9.33
C ASN A 26 9.65 6.98 8.04
N ALA A 27 10.31 5.83 8.12
CA ALA A 27 10.87 5.17 6.95
C ALA A 27 9.77 4.81 5.94
N LYS A 28 10.12 4.93 4.66
CA LYS A 28 9.33 4.42 3.55
C LYS A 28 9.97 3.13 3.08
N PHE A 29 9.18 2.08 2.99
CA PHE A 29 9.63 0.77 2.56
C PHE A 29 9.13 0.52 1.14
N ASP A 30 10.03 0.15 0.25
CA ASP A 30 9.66 -0.34 -1.07
C ASP A 30 8.91 -1.66 -0.93
N LEU A 31 7.88 -1.83 -1.73
CA LEU A 31 7.08 -3.04 -1.77
C LEU A 31 7.23 -3.68 -3.16
N PRO A 32 8.05 -4.74 -3.28
CA PRO A 32 8.20 -5.46 -4.53
C PRO A 32 6.86 -6.00 -5.01
N PHE A 33 6.62 -5.87 -6.31
CA PHE A 33 5.40 -6.30 -6.97
C PHE A 33 5.72 -7.08 -8.24
N GLU A 34 4.79 -7.95 -8.63
CA GLU A 34 4.86 -8.73 -9.86
C GLU A 34 3.59 -8.48 -10.67
N PRO A 35 3.68 -8.26 -11.99
CA PRO A 35 2.51 -8.14 -12.84
C PRO A 35 1.75 -9.48 -12.88
N VAL A 36 0.43 -9.42 -12.81
CA VAL A 36 -0.47 -10.57 -12.87
C VAL A 36 -1.26 -10.56 -14.17
N GLU A 37 -1.95 -9.46 -14.45
CA GLU A 37 -2.82 -9.36 -15.62
C GLU A 37 -2.93 -7.91 -16.11
N ARG A 38 -3.21 -7.75 -17.41
CA ARG A 38 -3.52 -6.46 -18.03
C ARG A 38 -4.79 -6.58 -18.84
N ILE A 39 -5.87 -5.97 -18.35
CA ILE A 39 -7.20 -6.09 -18.93
C ILE A 39 -7.51 -4.83 -19.74
N ALA A 40 -7.82 -5.00 -21.03
CA ALA A 40 -8.26 -3.91 -21.90
C ALA A 40 -9.68 -3.48 -21.53
N VAL A 41 -9.92 -2.18 -21.45
CA VAL A 41 -11.23 -1.63 -21.07
C VAL A 41 -11.65 -0.51 -22.02
N ASP A 42 -12.93 -0.46 -22.35
CA ASP A 42 -13.47 0.49 -23.34
C ASP A 42 -13.41 1.94 -22.85
N ASN A 43 -13.64 2.16 -21.56
CA ASN A 43 -13.54 3.47 -20.94
C ASN A 43 -13.13 3.31 -19.47
N ILE A 44 -12.11 4.03 -19.06
CA ILE A 44 -11.74 4.13 -17.65
C ILE A 44 -12.61 5.25 -17.08
N PRO A 45 -13.49 4.94 -16.09
CA PRO A 45 -14.27 5.98 -15.45
C PRO A 45 -13.36 7.13 -15.03
N ASP A 46 -13.80 8.38 -15.22
CA ASP A 46 -13.08 9.61 -14.82
C ASP A 46 -13.08 9.80 -13.29
N SER A 47 -12.83 8.68 -12.63
CA SER A 47 -12.87 8.43 -11.21
C SER A 47 -11.55 8.91 -10.60
N LYS A 48 -11.65 9.59 -9.46
CA LYS A 48 -10.49 10.02 -8.67
C LYS A 48 -9.63 8.87 -8.11
N LEU A 49 -10.00 7.61 -8.37
CA LEU A 49 -9.31 6.43 -7.86
C LEU A 49 -8.34 5.89 -8.90
N ALA A 50 -7.10 6.35 -8.85
CA ALA A 50 -6.02 5.91 -9.74
C ALA A 50 -5.55 4.47 -9.43
N TRP A 51 -5.72 4.03 -8.17
CA TRP A 51 -5.36 2.69 -7.75
C TRP A 51 -6.12 2.28 -6.48
N PHE A 52 -6.19 0.98 -6.23
CA PHE A 52 -6.70 0.40 -4.99
C PHE A 52 -6.12 -1.00 -4.77
N SER A 53 -6.44 -1.60 -3.63
CA SER A 53 -6.03 -2.96 -3.29
C SER A 53 -7.21 -3.92 -3.18
N LEU A 54 -7.00 -5.16 -3.64
CA LEU A 54 -7.85 -6.30 -3.35
C LEU A 54 -7.13 -7.19 -2.33
N ARG A 55 -7.83 -7.55 -1.26
CA ARG A 55 -7.23 -8.14 -0.05
C ARG A 55 -8.10 -9.25 0.49
N ASP A 56 -7.45 -10.09 1.30
CA ASP A 56 -8.12 -11.07 2.17
C ASP A 56 -9.24 -10.43 2.99
N GLU A 57 -10.40 -11.09 3.05
CA GLU A 57 -11.60 -10.65 3.75
C GLU A 57 -11.36 -10.29 5.21
N LYS A 58 -10.37 -10.93 5.87
CA LYS A 58 -10.00 -10.63 7.26
C LYS A 58 -9.55 -9.18 7.47
N TYR A 59 -9.12 -8.50 6.42
CA TYR A 59 -8.72 -7.09 6.47
C TYR A 59 -9.91 -6.14 6.30
N SER A 60 -11.07 -6.64 5.88
CA SER A 60 -12.30 -5.86 5.66
C SER A 60 -12.02 -4.63 4.80
N GLY A 61 -11.36 -4.85 3.66
CA GLY A 61 -10.99 -3.79 2.73
C GLY A 61 -12.20 -3.07 2.13
N PHE A 62 -12.01 -1.79 1.76
CA PHE A 62 -13.07 -0.97 1.17
C PHE A 62 -13.45 -1.37 -0.26
N PHE A 63 -12.55 -2.03 -0.97
CA PHE A 63 -12.71 -2.40 -2.37
C PHE A 63 -12.73 -3.92 -2.52
N THR A 64 -13.68 -4.41 -3.29
CA THR A 64 -13.91 -5.82 -3.60
C THR A 64 -13.71 -6.06 -5.09
N LEU A 65 -13.82 -7.32 -5.52
CA LEU A 65 -13.76 -7.69 -6.94
C LEU A 65 -14.85 -7.00 -7.78
N GLU A 66 -15.99 -6.65 -7.19
CA GLU A 66 -17.05 -5.86 -7.86
C GLU A 66 -16.50 -4.53 -8.39
N LYS A 67 -15.51 -3.96 -7.70
CA LYS A 67 -14.86 -2.73 -8.13
C LYS A 67 -14.08 -2.89 -9.43
N LEU A 68 -13.57 -4.09 -9.76
CA LEU A 68 -12.95 -4.34 -11.05
C LEU A 68 -13.99 -4.30 -12.18
N THR A 69 -15.13 -4.96 -11.97
CA THR A 69 -16.25 -4.97 -12.92
C THR A 69 -16.78 -3.56 -13.18
N GLU A 70 -16.85 -2.70 -12.15
CA GLU A 70 -17.20 -1.28 -12.34
C GLU A 70 -16.25 -0.51 -13.27
N TYR A 71 -15.00 -0.97 -13.42
CA TYR A 71 -14.00 -0.40 -14.34
C TYR A 71 -13.97 -1.14 -15.68
N GLY A 72 -14.93 -2.04 -15.93
CA GLY A 72 -14.96 -2.89 -17.14
C GLY A 72 -13.90 -3.99 -17.16
N ALA A 73 -13.21 -4.22 -16.05
CA ALA A 73 -12.19 -5.25 -15.93
C ALA A 73 -12.80 -6.56 -15.41
N GLU A 74 -13.28 -7.40 -16.31
CA GLU A 74 -13.77 -8.73 -15.96
C GLU A 74 -12.60 -9.64 -15.54
N ALA A 75 -12.64 -10.08 -14.29
CA ALA A 75 -11.58 -10.89 -13.66
C ALA A 75 -12.08 -12.26 -13.18
N SER A 76 -13.21 -12.74 -13.71
CA SER A 76 -13.81 -14.02 -13.32
C SER A 76 -12.90 -15.22 -13.56
N ASP A 77 -12.01 -15.13 -14.54
CA ASP A 77 -11.09 -16.21 -14.91
C ASP A 77 -9.78 -16.17 -14.08
N LEU A 78 -9.59 -15.13 -13.26
CA LEU A 78 -8.41 -14.99 -12.41
C LEU A 78 -8.59 -15.68 -11.07
N SER A 79 -7.67 -16.59 -10.75
CA SER A 79 -7.59 -17.20 -9.42
C SER A 79 -6.73 -16.33 -8.49
N PHE A 80 -7.38 -15.63 -7.55
CA PHE A 80 -6.70 -14.80 -6.57
C PHE A 80 -6.32 -15.60 -5.31
N ASP A 81 -5.03 -15.66 -5.00
CA ASP A 81 -4.50 -16.24 -3.77
C ASP A 81 -4.35 -15.17 -2.68
N PHE A 82 -5.47 -14.77 -2.10
CA PHE A 82 -5.49 -13.83 -0.98
C PHE A 82 -4.84 -14.40 0.30
N SER A 83 -4.53 -15.69 0.33
CA SER A 83 -3.87 -16.31 1.49
C SER A 83 -2.40 -15.90 1.59
N HIS A 84 -1.73 -15.66 0.44
CA HIS A 84 -0.31 -15.28 0.35
C HIS A 84 -0.05 -13.88 -0.23
N TYR A 85 -1.01 -13.32 -0.96
CA TYR A 85 -0.82 -12.06 -1.68
C TYR A 85 -1.90 -11.02 -1.36
N THR A 86 -1.50 -9.77 -1.54
CA THR A 86 -2.40 -8.64 -1.73
C THR A 86 -2.27 -8.21 -3.19
N TYR A 87 -3.38 -7.84 -3.83
CA TYR A 87 -3.36 -7.44 -5.23
C TYR A 87 -3.51 -5.93 -5.32
N ILE A 88 -2.64 -5.30 -6.11
CA ILE A 88 -2.66 -3.87 -6.39
C ILE A 88 -3.27 -3.69 -7.78
N VAL A 89 -4.32 -2.89 -7.85
CA VAL A 89 -5.02 -2.58 -9.08
C VAL A 89 -4.74 -1.12 -9.42
N THR A 90 -4.26 -0.86 -10.63
CA THR A 90 -4.11 0.51 -11.15
C THR A 90 -4.99 0.71 -12.36
N CYS A 91 -5.60 1.89 -12.44
CA CYS A 91 -6.56 2.21 -13.48
C CYS A 91 -5.92 3.21 -14.45
N GLY A 92 -5.66 2.76 -15.67
CA GLY A 92 -5.21 3.60 -16.78
C GLY A 92 -3.74 3.91 -16.82
N HIS A 93 -3.01 3.58 -15.77
CA HIS A 93 -1.58 3.87 -15.66
C HIS A 93 -0.84 2.66 -15.11
N GLU A 94 0.30 2.34 -15.72
CA GLU A 94 1.18 1.27 -15.24
C GLU A 94 1.78 1.63 -13.87
N LEU A 95 1.93 0.64 -12.99
CA LEU A 95 2.62 0.82 -11.72
C LEU A 95 4.13 0.81 -11.96
N ARG A 96 4.81 1.88 -11.56
CA ARG A 96 6.28 1.98 -11.60
C ARG A 96 6.90 1.63 -10.26
N SER A 97 6.32 2.13 -9.17
CA SER A 97 6.74 1.76 -7.83
C SER A 97 5.60 1.89 -6.81
N ILE A 98 5.69 1.13 -5.73
CA ILE A 98 4.82 1.26 -4.57
C ILE A 98 5.64 1.17 -3.29
N LYS A 99 5.39 2.13 -2.38
CA LYS A 99 6.02 2.25 -1.07
C LYS A 99 4.96 2.31 0.02
N TYR A 100 5.33 2.01 1.25
CA TYR A 100 4.46 2.19 2.42
C TYR A 100 5.24 2.65 3.66
N SER A 101 4.53 3.16 4.66
CA SER A 101 5.15 3.62 5.93
C SER A 101 4.21 3.43 7.11
N LEU A 102 4.77 3.14 8.29
CA LEU A 102 4.04 3.04 9.56
C LEU A 102 3.34 4.34 9.94
N SER A 103 3.98 5.48 9.65
CA SER A 103 3.43 6.80 9.92
C SER A 103 2.09 7.09 9.23
N GLN A 104 1.81 6.41 8.11
CA GLN A 104 0.62 6.64 7.29
C GLN A 104 -0.46 5.57 7.50
N THR A 105 -0.42 4.86 8.62
CA THR A 105 -1.40 3.83 8.95
C THR A 105 -2.75 4.45 9.32
N LYS A 106 -3.86 4.02 8.69
CA LYS A 106 -5.22 4.50 9.00
C LYS A 106 -5.82 3.88 10.26
N ASN A 107 -5.57 2.58 10.49
CA ASN A 107 -6.07 1.86 11.64
C ASN A 107 -4.93 1.21 12.42
N ARG A 108 -4.97 1.26 13.76
CA ARG A 108 -3.97 0.61 14.63
C ARG A 108 -4.64 -0.44 15.49
N ARG A 109 -3.99 -1.58 15.66
CA ARG A 109 -4.33 -2.57 16.67
C ARG A 109 -3.46 -2.28 17.90
N PHE A 110 -4.09 -1.98 19.04
CA PHE A 110 -3.38 -1.37 20.18
C PHE A 110 -2.68 -0.05 19.80
N LEU A 111 -1.92 0.56 20.72
CA LEU A 111 -1.36 1.91 20.54
C LEU A 111 -0.34 2.01 19.37
N PHE A 112 0.31 0.90 18.98
CA PHE A 112 1.50 0.93 18.10
C PHE A 112 1.52 -0.04 16.92
N ILE A 113 0.65 -1.06 16.85
CA ILE A 113 0.71 -2.05 15.76
C ILE A 113 -0.13 -1.53 14.59
N PRO A 114 0.46 -1.29 13.41
CA PRO A 114 -0.30 -0.90 12.24
C PRO A 114 -1.27 -2.02 11.86
N LYS A 115 -2.54 -1.67 11.66
CA LYS A 115 -3.55 -2.59 11.13
C LYS A 115 -3.60 -2.45 9.60
N GLN A 116 -3.66 -1.22 9.09
CA GLN A 116 -3.76 -0.92 7.66
C GLN A 116 -2.80 0.21 7.25
N PHE A 117 -1.93 -0.07 6.28
CA PHE A 117 -0.99 0.87 5.68
C PHE A 117 -1.61 1.64 4.52
N VAL A 118 -1.18 2.89 4.33
CA VAL A 118 -1.47 3.66 3.11
C VAL A 118 -0.28 3.52 2.16
N GLY A 119 -0.58 3.13 0.92
CA GLY A 119 0.40 3.03 -0.15
C GLY A 119 0.72 4.38 -0.77
N ILE A 120 1.97 4.50 -1.23
CA ILE A 120 2.49 5.62 -2.00
C ILE A 120 2.88 5.05 -3.35
N VAL A 121 2.15 5.40 -4.40
CA VAL A 121 2.36 4.83 -5.74
C VAL A 121 2.96 5.86 -6.68
N GLU A 122 3.87 5.39 -7.52
CA GLU A 122 4.35 6.08 -8.72
C GLU A 122 3.79 5.34 -9.92
N LEU A 123 3.02 6.06 -10.73
CA LEU A 123 2.33 5.55 -11.92
C LEU A 123 2.95 6.16 -13.18
N GLN A 124 2.95 5.42 -14.29
CA GLN A 124 3.34 5.96 -15.59
C GLN A 124 2.43 7.15 -15.95
N TYR A 125 3.01 8.26 -16.40
CA TYR A 125 2.27 9.47 -16.76
C TYR A 125 1.32 9.23 -17.93
N ASP A 126 1.77 8.47 -18.93
CA ASP A 126 0.98 8.16 -20.11
C ASP A 126 -0.22 7.31 -19.72
N SER A 127 -1.41 7.83 -20.04
CA SER A 127 -2.65 7.09 -19.86
C SER A 127 -2.77 5.99 -20.91
N SER A 128 -3.43 4.91 -20.53
CA SER A 128 -3.61 3.71 -21.33
C SER A 128 -5.00 3.12 -21.09
N PRO A 129 -5.62 2.44 -22.07
CA PRO A 129 -6.96 1.88 -21.94
C PRO A 129 -6.94 0.52 -21.20
N TYR A 130 -6.19 0.43 -20.10
CA TYR A 130 -5.99 -0.81 -19.37
C TYR A 130 -6.18 -0.65 -17.87
N VAL A 131 -6.74 -1.68 -17.26
CA VAL A 131 -6.62 -1.94 -15.83
C VAL A 131 -5.49 -2.95 -15.64
N TYR A 132 -4.54 -2.61 -14.77
CA TYR A 132 -3.40 -3.47 -14.46
C TYR A 132 -3.57 -4.07 -13.08
N ILE A 133 -3.28 -5.36 -12.97
CA ILE A 133 -3.30 -6.09 -11.72
C ILE A 133 -1.90 -6.57 -11.43
N TYR A 134 -1.40 -6.26 -10.23
CA TYR A 134 -0.13 -6.70 -9.70
C TYR A 134 -0.37 -7.47 -8.40
N ARG A 135 0.53 -8.38 -8.05
CA ARG A 135 0.56 -9.01 -6.73
C ARG A 135 1.75 -8.51 -5.93
N VAL A 136 1.53 -8.32 -4.64
CA VAL A 136 2.56 -8.02 -3.63
C VAL A 136 2.43 -9.02 -2.49
N LYS A 137 3.51 -9.23 -1.73
CA LYS A 137 3.44 -10.06 -0.51
C LYS A 137 2.31 -9.57 0.40
N LYS A 138 1.55 -10.51 0.97
CA LYS A 138 0.39 -10.22 1.83
C LYS A 138 0.65 -9.11 2.84
N LEU A 139 -0.08 -8.02 2.66
CA LEU A 139 0.01 -6.81 3.47
C LEU A 139 -1.34 -6.10 3.44
N ASP A 140 -1.80 -5.62 4.59
CA ASP A 140 -2.98 -4.76 4.63
C ASP A 140 -2.60 -3.35 4.21
N ILE A 141 -2.52 -3.11 2.90
CA ILE A 141 -2.17 -1.84 2.28
C ILE A 141 -3.33 -1.36 1.42
N ASP A 142 -3.59 -0.06 1.32
CA ASP A 142 -4.58 0.51 0.38
C ASP A 142 -4.26 1.95 -0.01
N CYS A 143 -5.04 2.50 -0.94
CA CYS A 143 -5.09 3.94 -1.16
C CYS A 143 -5.68 4.68 0.07
N ASP A 144 -5.42 5.98 0.16
CA ASP A 144 -6.14 6.80 1.14
C ASP A 144 -7.59 7.02 0.65
N TYR A 145 -8.55 6.29 1.21
CA TYR A 145 -9.95 6.35 0.78
C TYR A 145 -10.54 7.77 0.80
N HIS A 146 -10.11 8.62 1.74
CA HIS A 146 -10.60 10.00 1.89
C HIS A 146 -9.83 10.99 1.02
N GLU A 147 -8.54 10.76 0.77
CA GLU A 147 -7.67 11.62 -0.02
C GLU A 147 -6.95 10.83 -1.13
N ARG A 148 -7.74 10.23 -2.03
CA ARG A 148 -7.30 9.20 -3.01
C ARG A 148 -6.14 9.63 -3.92
N SER A 149 -5.96 10.92 -4.15
CA SER A 149 -4.88 11.48 -4.98
C SER A 149 -3.62 11.90 -4.22
N LYS A 150 -3.67 12.01 -2.89
CA LYS A 150 -2.58 12.62 -2.08
C LYS A 150 -1.24 11.89 -2.19
N LYS A 151 -1.29 10.57 -2.42
CA LYS A 151 -0.13 9.66 -2.45
C LYS A 151 0.02 8.94 -3.79
N VAL A 152 -0.43 9.60 -4.85
CA VAL A 152 -0.31 9.15 -6.23
C VAL A 152 0.55 10.15 -6.97
N TYR A 153 1.65 9.67 -7.56
CA TYR A 153 2.57 10.47 -8.34
C TYR A 153 2.63 9.93 -9.76
N TYR A 154 2.63 10.81 -10.75
CA TYR A 154 2.78 10.43 -12.15
C TYR A 154 4.20 10.75 -12.62
N VAL A 155 4.89 9.75 -13.16
CA VAL A 155 6.29 9.84 -13.60
C VAL A 155 6.39 9.52 -15.09
N LYS A 156 7.29 10.22 -15.79
CA LYS A 156 7.54 10.01 -17.23
C LYS A 156 8.46 8.83 -17.45
#